data_AF-A0A7J9PQS6-F1
#
_entry.id   AF-A0A7J9PQS6-F1
#
_cell.length_a   1.000
_cell.length_b   1.000
_cell.length_c   1.000
_cell.angle_alpha   90.00
_cell.angle_beta   90.00
_cell.angle_gamma   90.00
#
_symmetry.space_group_name_H-M   'P 1'
#
loop_
_entity.id
_entity.type
_entity.pdbx_description
1 polymer ?
#
loop_
_entity_poly.entity_id
_entity_poly.type
_entity_poly.pdbx_seq_one_letter_code
_entity_poly.pdbx_strand_id
1 'polypeptide(L)'
;MDIEFANPLIKKLKDIDWTDYTKDIEDEKEGKTIVNSLKRKPYYEPHALVKIESEEDFLNVISNAFEELRHYVEDQRWIEPFWNDGDSSKPNSPTPKRETKIQPTLKVFFEKQLDQTGVHVVREPHEGTGVLDFKFLITINGKRHVLCLEFKLAHNNNLKHGLTTQLPSYLKANRYGPGIFFVMWFKDEKGEYFEKPINKTKSEMIKYLEKKVKELNEKEGYKIESVLIDASIKPSASKS
;
A
#
# COMPACT_ATOMS: atom_id res chain seq x y z
N MET A 1 -5.57 -18.57 21.45
CA MET A 1 -5.14 -18.25 22.83
C MET A 1 -6.31 -18.61 23.71
N ASP A 2 -6.14 -19.61 24.58
CA ASP A 2 -7.23 -20.25 25.30
C ASP A 2 -7.87 -19.27 26.30
N ILE A 3 -9.12 -18.86 26.03
CA ILE A 3 -9.85 -17.82 26.78
C ILE A 3 -10.11 -18.30 28.22
N GLU A 4 -10.11 -19.60 28.47
CA GLU A 4 -10.37 -20.18 29.79
C GLU A 4 -9.24 -19.95 30.80
N PHE A 5 -8.00 -19.75 30.36
CA PHE A 5 -6.87 -19.54 31.28
C PHE A 5 -6.85 -18.12 31.90
N ALA A 6 -7.45 -17.13 31.24
CA ALA A 6 -7.41 -15.72 31.66
C ALA A 6 -8.48 -15.34 32.70
N ASN A 7 -9.56 -16.12 32.79
CA ASN A 7 -10.72 -15.80 33.64
C ASN A 7 -10.43 -15.71 35.15
N PRO A 8 -9.61 -16.60 35.75
CA PRO A 8 -9.32 -16.51 37.18
C PRO A 8 -8.50 -15.27 37.55
N LEU A 9 -7.55 -14.88 36.69
CA LEU A 9 -6.68 -13.73 36.90
C LEU A 9 -7.45 -12.41 36.74
N ILE A 10 -8.32 -12.32 35.73
CA ILE A 10 -9.17 -11.15 35.48
C ILE A 10 -10.15 -10.94 36.62
N LYS A 11 -10.73 -12.02 37.17
CA LYS A 11 -11.63 -11.93 38.32
C LYS A 11 -10.88 -11.40 39.56
N LYS A 12 -9.69 -11.96 39.85
CA LYS A 12 -8.84 -11.46 40.94
C LYS A 12 -8.48 -9.99 40.80
N LEU A 13 -8.17 -9.50 39.59
CA LEU A 13 -7.81 -8.10 39.37
C LEU A 13 -8.97 -7.11 39.52
N LYS A 14 -10.21 -7.56 39.27
CA LYS A 14 -11.42 -6.73 39.46
C LYS A 14 -11.81 -6.57 40.93
N ASP A 15 -11.44 -7.53 41.76
CA ASP A 15 -11.77 -7.56 43.18
C ASP A 15 -10.72 -6.81 44.04
N ILE A 16 -9.63 -6.32 43.44
CA ILE A 16 -8.63 -5.50 44.11
C ILE A 16 -9.14 -4.06 44.18
N ASP A 17 -9.18 -3.51 45.40
CA ASP A 17 -9.38 -2.08 45.60
C ASP A 17 -8.10 -1.33 45.24
N TRP A 18 -8.14 -0.66 44.08
CA TRP A 18 -7.01 0.07 43.52
C TRP A 18 -6.77 1.42 44.21
N THR A 19 -7.67 1.86 45.09
CA THR A 19 -7.56 3.16 45.77
C THR A 19 -6.55 3.16 46.91
N ASP A 20 -6.15 1.98 47.41
CA ASP A 20 -5.20 1.78 48.50
C ASP A 20 -3.89 1.08 48.05
N TYR A 21 -3.54 1.13 46.77
CA TYR A 21 -2.28 0.55 46.26
C TYR A 21 -1.06 1.31 46.81
N THR A 22 -0.63 0.95 48.01
CA THR A 22 0.63 1.41 48.62
C THR A 22 1.76 0.43 48.30
N LYS A 23 3.00 0.91 48.43
CA LYS A 23 4.24 0.12 48.26
C LYS A 23 4.28 -1.17 49.09
N ASP A 24 3.43 -1.31 50.10
CA ASP A 24 3.39 -2.46 51.01
C ASP A 24 2.82 -3.73 50.33
N ILE A 25 1.97 -3.58 49.30
CA ILE A 25 1.41 -4.71 48.53
C ILE A 25 2.47 -5.37 47.64
N GLU A 26 3.51 -4.63 47.21
CA GLU A 26 4.63 -5.20 46.45
C GLU A 26 5.44 -6.22 47.26
N ASP A 27 5.38 -6.16 48.60
CA ASP A 27 6.16 -7.04 49.46
C ASP A 27 5.43 -8.31 49.88
N GLU A 28 4.11 -8.34 49.76
CA GLU A 28 3.31 -9.54 49.96
C GLU A 28 3.49 -10.56 48.84
N LYS A 29 3.49 -11.85 49.20
CA LYS A 29 3.73 -12.98 48.28
C LYS A 29 2.75 -12.98 47.09
N GLU A 30 1.52 -12.50 47.31
CA GLU A 30 0.49 -12.44 46.28
C GLU A 30 0.71 -11.24 45.32
N GLY A 31 1.10 -10.08 45.84
CA GLY A 31 1.49 -8.92 45.03
C GLY A 31 2.74 -9.16 44.17
N LYS A 32 3.77 -9.81 44.72
CA LYS A 32 4.96 -10.25 43.94
C LYS A 32 4.58 -11.18 42.77
N THR A 33 3.59 -12.05 42.98
CA THR A 33 3.13 -12.98 41.94
C THR A 33 2.38 -12.26 40.82
N ILE A 34 1.56 -11.27 41.14
CA ILE A 34 0.86 -10.43 40.17
C ILE A 34 1.85 -9.59 39.36
N VAL A 35 2.77 -8.88 40.03
CA VAL A 35 3.81 -8.07 39.39
C VAL A 35 4.70 -8.92 38.48
N ASN A 36 5.13 -10.11 38.93
CA ASN A 36 5.91 -11.02 38.10
C ASN A 36 5.10 -11.58 36.92
N SER A 37 3.79 -11.79 37.06
CA SER A 37 2.92 -12.24 35.96
C SER A 37 2.71 -11.13 34.92
N LEU A 38 2.64 -9.87 35.34
CA LEU A 38 2.59 -8.71 34.45
C LEU A 38 3.92 -8.48 33.74
N LYS A 39 5.05 -8.62 34.45
CA LYS A 39 6.41 -8.53 33.88
C LYS A 39 6.74 -9.66 32.90
N ARG A 40 6.11 -10.84 33.06
CA ARG A 40 6.33 -12.02 32.20
C ARG A 40 5.55 -12.00 30.89
N LYS A 41 4.54 -11.14 30.74
CA LYS A 41 4.02 -10.85 29.40
C LYS A 41 4.98 -9.84 28.79
N PRO A 42 5.70 -10.18 27.70
CA PRO A 42 6.27 -9.12 26.88
C PRO A 42 5.07 -8.29 26.44
N TYR A 43 4.91 -7.12 27.04
CA TYR A 43 4.25 -6.04 26.33
C TYR A 43 5.05 -5.98 25.02
N TYR A 44 4.41 -6.35 23.91
CA TYR A 44 4.89 -5.86 22.64
C TYR A 44 4.89 -4.35 22.83
N GLU A 45 6.08 -3.77 23.03
CA GLU A 45 6.23 -2.35 22.79
C GLU A 45 5.63 -2.14 21.40
N PRO A 46 4.57 -1.33 21.27
CA PRO A 46 4.09 -0.99 19.95
C PRO A 46 5.32 -0.47 19.21
N HIS A 47 5.71 -1.14 18.12
CA HIS A 47 6.78 -0.66 17.25
C HIS A 47 6.61 0.85 17.15
N ALA A 48 7.64 1.61 17.53
CA ALA A 48 7.56 3.05 17.68
C ALA A 48 6.76 3.62 16.50
N LEU A 49 5.57 4.16 16.80
CA LEU A 49 4.65 4.63 15.76
C LEU A 49 5.43 5.57 14.86
N VAL A 50 5.48 5.27 13.55
CA VAL A 50 6.12 6.15 12.58
C VAL A 50 5.38 7.47 12.64
N LYS A 51 6.01 8.46 13.27
CA LYS A 51 5.39 9.75 13.52
C LYS A 51 5.56 10.60 12.27
N ILE A 52 4.44 10.98 11.65
CA ILE A 52 4.41 11.88 10.50
C ILE A 52 4.21 13.30 11.01
N GLU A 53 5.24 14.15 10.91
CA GLU A 53 5.23 15.53 11.42
C GLU A 53 5.24 16.57 10.29
N SER A 54 5.55 16.15 9.07
CA SER A 54 5.68 17.01 7.89
C SER A 54 5.09 16.38 6.63
N GLU A 55 4.90 17.20 5.58
CA GLU A 55 4.52 16.70 4.25
C GLU A 55 5.60 15.75 3.69
N GLU A 56 6.87 15.99 3.99
CA GLU A 56 7.98 15.13 3.57
C GLU A 56 7.89 13.74 4.21
N ASP A 57 7.62 13.66 5.52
CA ASP A 57 7.39 12.38 6.20
C ASP A 57 6.21 11.62 5.58
N PHE A 58 5.13 12.34 5.27
CA PHE A 58 3.94 11.78 4.63
C PHE A 58 4.27 11.17 3.25
N LEU A 59 5.04 11.89 2.43
CA LEU A 59 5.50 11.39 1.13
C LEU A 59 6.46 10.20 1.28
N ASN A 60 7.39 10.26 2.22
CA ASN A 60 8.35 9.20 2.48
C ASN A 60 7.67 7.90 2.92
N VAL A 61 6.67 7.98 3.80
CA VAL A 61 5.89 6.82 4.24
C VAL A 61 5.14 6.16 3.07
N ILE A 62 4.55 6.96 2.17
CA ILE A 62 3.89 6.43 0.96
C ILE A 62 4.92 5.81 0.01
N SER A 63 6.05 6.47 -0.20
CA SER A 63 7.15 5.95 -1.03
C SER A 63 7.65 4.60 -0.51
N ASN A 64 7.86 4.46 0.80
CA ASN A 64 8.21 3.19 1.43
C ASN A 64 7.14 2.11 1.20
N ALA A 65 5.85 2.46 1.25
CA ALA A 65 4.80 1.49 0.94
C ALA A 65 4.86 1.00 -0.52
N PHE A 66 5.28 1.84 -1.46
CA PHE A 66 5.51 1.43 -2.85
C PHE A 66 6.73 0.54 -3.02
N GLU A 67 7.83 0.82 -2.32
CA GLU A 67 9.01 -0.03 -2.35
C GLU A 67 8.75 -1.40 -1.71
N GLU A 68 7.95 -1.46 -0.64
CA GLU A 68 7.45 -2.72 -0.10
C GLU A 68 6.57 -3.47 -1.11
N LEU A 69 5.63 -2.77 -1.77
CA LEU A 69 4.80 -3.38 -2.82
C LEU A 69 5.68 -3.94 -3.95
N ARG A 70 6.67 -3.18 -4.40
CA ARG A 70 7.64 -3.60 -5.41
C ARG A 70 8.36 -4.87 -4.96
N HIS A 71 8.87 -4.91 -3.74
CA HIS A 71 9.54 -6.08 -3.20
C HIS A 71 8.64 -7.31 -3.21
N TYR A 72 7.41 -7.20 -2.71
CA TYR A 72 6.47 -8.33 -2.72
C TYR A 72 6.15 -8.83 -4.13
N VAL A 73 5.90 -7.92 -5.06
CA VAL A 73 5.49 -8.28 -6.42
C VAL A 73 6.67 -8.79 -7.25
N GLU A 74 7.79 -8.08 -7.26
CA GLU A 74 8.93 -8.36 -8.14
C GLU A 74 9.86 -9.45 -7.61
N ASP A 75 10.10 -9.48 -6.29
CA ASP A 75 11.07 -10.36 -5.64
C ASP A 75 10.40 -11.58 -4.99
N GLN A 76 9.33 -11.36 -4.22
CA GLN A 76 8.58 -12.43 -3.56
C GLN A 76 7.53 -13.09 -4.47
N ARG A 77 7.43 -12.66 -5.73
CA ARG A 77 6.54 -13.20 -6.76
C ARG A 77 5.07 -13.18 -6.37
N TRP A 78 4.63 -12.19 -5.59
CA TRP A 78 3.21 -12.00 -5.25
C TRP A 78 2.42 -11.45 -6.45
N ILE A 79 2.29 -12.25 -7.50
CA ILE A 79 1.71 -11.84 -8.79
C ILE A 79 0.29 -12.40 -9.00
N GLU A 80 -0.05 -13.51 -8.37
CA GLU A 80 -1.32 -14.23 -8.52
C GLU A 80 -2.57 -13.34 -8.34
N PRO A 81 -2.60 -12.39 -7.38
CA PRO A 81 -3.74 -11.49 -7.26
C PRO A 81 -4.00 -10.62 -8.49
N PHE A 82 -3.02 -10.46 -9.38
CA PHE A 82 -3.07 -9.57 -10.55
C PHE A 82 -3.27 -10.30 -11.88
N TRP A 83 -3.26 -11.63 -11.88
CA TRP A 83 -3.48 -12.46 -13.06
C TRP A 83 -4.79 -13.24 -12.93
N ASN A 84 -5.52 -13.37 -14.03
CA ASN A 84 -6.53 -14.40 -14.18
C ASN A 84 -5.83 -15.70 -14.56
N ASP A 85 -6.32 -16.80 -14.01
CA ASP A 85 -6.00 -18.12 -14.51
C ASP A 85 -6.41 -18.24 -15.99
N GLY A 86 -5.73 -19.13 -16.73
CA GLY A 86 -6.17 -19.47 -18.08
C GLY A 86 -7.61 -19.99 -18.05
N ASP A 87 -8.39 -19.68 -19.10
CA ASP A 87 -9.72 -20.28 -19.23
C ASP A 87 -9.59 -21.80 -19.41
N SER A 88 -10.63 -22.54 -19.04
CA SER A 88 -10.82 -23.98 -19.30
C SER A 88 -10.47 -24.41 -20.74
N SER A 89 -10.64 -23.50 -21.72
CA SER A 89 -10.26 -23.70 -23.12
C SER A 89 -8.75 -23.51 -23.41
N LYS A 90 -8.03 -22.73 -22.58
CA LYS A 90 -6.58 -22.48 -22.65
C LYS A 90 -5.99 -22.31 -21.24
N PRO A 91 -5.82 -23.41 -20.48
CA PRO A 91 -5.37 -23.35 -19.09
C PRO A 91 -3.99 -22.71 -18.91
N ASN A 92 -3.16 -22.74 -19.97
CA ASN A 92 -1.80 -22.18 -19.99
C ASN A 92 -1.72 -20.77 -20.60
N SER A 93 -2.81 -19.99 -20.61
CA SER A 93 -2.84 -18.62 -21.13
C SER A 93 -3.35 -17.64 -20.08
N PRO A 94 -2.56 -17.38 -19.01
CA PRO A 94 -2.94 -16.41 -18.00
C PRO A 94 -3.06 -15.02 -18.62
N THR A 95 -3.98 -14.19 -18.11
CA THR A 95 -4.17 -12.81 -18.59
C THR A 95 -4.16 -11.83 -17.44
N PRO A 96 -3.56 -10.62 -17.59
CA PRO A 96 -3.63 -9.61 -16.55
C PRO A 96 -5.08 -9.25 -16.21
N LYS A 97 -5.38 -9.11 -14.93
CA LYS A 97 -6.68 -8.59 -14.48
C LYS A 97 -6.84 -7.15 -14.94
N ARG A 98 -8.10 -6.76 -15.17
CA ARG A 98 -8.44 -5.35 -15.45
C ARG A 98 -8.20 -4.49 -14.20
N GLU A 99 -7.97 -3.19 -14.41
CA GLU A 99 -7.69 -2.22 -13.33
C GLU A 99 -8.71 -2.31 -12.19
N THR A 100 -10.00 -2.36 -12.51
CA THR A 100 -11.10 -2.44 -11.54
C THR A 100 -11.06 -3.68 -10.63
N LYS A 101 -10.38 -4.75 -11.07
CA LYS A 101 -10.17 -6.00 -10.32
C LYS A 101 -8.84 -6.03 -9.56
N ILE A 102 -7.85 -5.23 -9.95
CA ILE A 102 -6.56 -5.11 -9.26
C ILE A 102 -6.63 -4.09 -8.11
N GLN A 103 -7.33 -2.99 -8.32
CA GLN A 103 -7.47 -1.91 -7.32
C GLN A 103 -7.94 -2.37 -5.93
N PRO A 104 -8.89 -3.32 -5.74
CA PRO A 104 -9.21 -3.83 -4.41
C PRO A 104 -8.00 -4.43 -3.67
N THR A 105 -7.16 -5.20 -4.38
CA THR A 105 -5.95 -5.79 -3.81
C THR A 105 -4.96 -4.71 -3.40
N LEU A 106 -4.71 -3.74 -4.27
CA LEU A 106 -3.85 -2.59 -3.97
C LEU A 106 -4.37 -1.79 -2.78
N LYS A 107 -5.69 -1.59 -2.68
CA LYS A 107 -6.33 -0.92 -1.54
C LYS A 107 -6.00 -1.64 -0.23
N VAL A 108 -6.25 -2.94 -0.17
CA VAL A 108 -5.98 -3.75 1.04
C VAL A 108 -4.50 -3.72 1.40
N PHE A 109 -3.61 -3.78 0.41
CA PHE A 109 -2.17 -3.67 0.63
C PHE A 109 -1.81 -2.31 1.25
N PHE A 110 -2.18 -1.21 0.60
CA PHE A 110 -1.84 0.14 1.09
C PHE A 110 -2.48 0.44 2.44
N GLU A 111 -3.73 0.04 2.66
CA GLU A 111 -4.38 0.19 3.97
C GLU A 111 -3.60 -0.53 5.05
N LYS A 112 -3.25 -1.80 4.87
CA LYS A 112 -2.48 -2.56 5.87
C LYS A 112 -1.11 -1.97 6.12
N GLN A 113 -0.44 -1.50 5.06
CA GLN A 113 0.89 -0.94 5.18
C GLN A 113 0.91 0.43 5.88
N LEU A 114 -0.16 1.20 5.74
CA LEU A 114 -0.25 2.59 6.20
C LEU A 114 -1.11 2.79 7.45
N ASP A 115 -1.89 1.78 7.87
CA ASP A 115 -2.84 1.86 8.98
C ASP A 115 -2.20 2.44 10.25
N GLN A 116 -1.03 1.92 10.62
CA GLN A 116 -0.31 2.32 11.84
C GLN A 116 0.28 3.73 11.78
N THR A 117 0.31 4.35 10.60
CA THR A 117 0.88 5.70 10.37
C THR A 117 -0.19 6.79 10.45
N GLY A 118 -1.47 6.42 10.52
CA GLY A 118 -2.59 7.38 10.48
C GLY A 118 -2.91 7.93 9.08
N VAL A 119 -2.26 7.40 8.03
CA VAL A 119 -2.60 7.73 6.65
C VAL A 119 -3.82 6.93 6.22
N HIS A 120 -4.87 7.63 5.82
CA HIS A 120 -6.10 7.04 5.29
C HIS A 120 -6.01 6.84 3.79
N VAL A 121 -6.32 5.63 3.32
CA VAL A 121 -6.36 5.28 1.90
C VAL A 121 -7.81 5.21 1.44
N VAL A 122 -8.20 6.13 0.56
CA VAL A 122 -9.54 6.19 -0.01
C VAL A 122 -9.46 5.74 -1.46
N ARG A 123 -10.29 4.75 -1.82
CA ARG A 123 -10.56 4.37 -3.21
C ARG A 123 -11.91 4.94 -3.60
N GLU A 124 -12.01 5.52 -4.79
CA GLU A 124 -13.29 6.04 -5.29
C GLU A 124 -13.81 5.13 -6.42
N PRO A 125 -14.69 4.14 -6.14
CA PRO A 125 -15.29 3.30 -7.17
C PRO A 125 -16.42 4.07 -7.90
N HIS A 126 -16.34 4.12 -9.22
CA HIS A 126 -17.32 4.63 -10.20
C HIS A 126 -18.70 5.09 -9.72
N GLU A 127 -19.04 6.36 -10.00
CA GLU A 127 -20.27 6.77 -10.70
C GLU A 127 -19.97 7.96 -11.65
N GLY A 128 -19.89 7.71 -12.97
CA GLY A 128 -20.29 8.70 -14.00
C GLY A 128 -19.29 9.67 -14.63
N THR A 129 -18.24 10.18 -13.98
CA THR A 129 -17.57 11.42 -14.47
C THR A 129 -16.04 11.45 -14.50
N GLY A 130 -15.38 10.29 -14.46
CA GLY A 130 -13.92 10.21 -14.39
C GLY A 130 -13.50 10.40 -12.94
N VAL A 131 -13.05 9.31 -12.31
CA VAL A 131 -12.77 9.24 -10.88
C VAL A 131 -11.32 8.77 -10.69
N LEU A 132 -10.62 9.40 -9.73
CA LEU A 132 -9.23 9.11 -9.36
C LEU A 132 -9.20 7.75 -8.65
N ASP A 133 -8.19 6.94 -8.94
CA ASP A 133 -8.17 5.58 -8.40
C ASP A 133 -7.96 5.55 -6.88
N PHE A 134 -7.05 6.39 -6.35
CA PHE A 134 -6.78 6.46 -4.91
C PHE A 134 -6.44 7.88 -4.42
N LYS A 135 -6.79 8.15 -3.17
CA LYS A 135 -6.31 9.30 -2.39
C LYS A 135 -5.70 8.81 -1.09
N PHE A 136 -4.54 9.35 -0.75
CA PHE A 136 -3.93 9.18 0.57
C PHE A 136 -4.14 10.48 1.33
N LEU A 137 -4.66 10.39 2.55
CA LEU A 137 -4.99 11.56 3.35
C LEU A 137 -4.41 11.44 4.75
N ILE A 138 -3.86 12.54 5.25
CA ILE A 138 -3.46 12.67 6.65
C ILE A 138 -3.72 14.10 7.13
N THR A 139 -3.89 14.28 8.43
CA THR A 139 -3.93 15.60 9.05
C THR A 139 -2.67 15.81 9.87
N ILE A 140 -1.88 16.81 9.51
CA ILE A 140 -0.63 17.19 10.17
C ILE A 140 -0.81 18.59 10.72
N ASN A 141 -0.65 18.77 12.03
CA ASN A 141 -0.79 20.09 12.68
C ASN A 141 -2.09 20.83 12.31
N GLY A 142 -3.22 20.10 12.25
CA GLY A 142 -4.53 20.65 11.88
C GLY A 142 -4.73 20.96 10.39
N LYS A 143 -3.76 20.65 9.52
CA LYS A 143 -3.85 20.83 8.07
C LYS A 143 -4.00 19.48 7.38
N ARG A 144 -4.94 19.41 6.44
CA ARG A 144 -5.16 18.22 5.60
C ARG A 144 -4.13 18.18 4.48
N HIS A 145 -3.37 17.10 4.40
CA HIS A 145 -2.49 16.75 3.29
C HIS A 145 -3.15 15.65 2.46
N VAL A 146 -3.01 15.75 1.13
CA VAL A 146 -3.62 14.80 0.18
C VAL A 146 -2.60 14.49 -0.91
N LEU A 147 -2.35 13.21 -1.14
CA LEU A 147 -1.66 12.70 -2.33
C LEU A 147 -2.67 11.98 -3.22
N CYS A 148 -2.67 12.30 -4.51
CA CYS A 148 -3.55 11.66 -5.49
C CYS A 148 -2.80 10.56 -6.25
N LEU A 149 -3.42 9.43 -6.49
CA LEU A 149 -2.83 8.35 -7.29
C LEU A 149 -3.77 7.91 -8.41
N GLU A 150 -3.24 7.91 -9.62
CA GLU A 150 -3.88 7.34 -10.80
C GLU A 150 -3.17 6.03 -11.18
N PHE A 151 -3.92 4.94 -11.29
CA PHE A 151 -3.42 3.61 -11.59
C PHE A 151 -3.74 3.21 -13.04
N LYS A 152 -2.75 2.65 -13.74
CA LYS A 152 -2.92 2.13 -15.10
C LYS A 152 -2.16 0.85 -15.32
N LEU A 153 -2.66 0.00 -16.23
CA LEU A 153 -1.85 -1.08 -16.80
C LEU A 153 -0.97 -0.53 -17.92
N ALA A 154 0.28 -1.00 -18.03
CA ALA A 154 1.21 -0.55 -19.05
C ALA A 154 0.72 -0.76 -20.50
N HIS A 155 -0.19 -1.71 -20.69
CA HIS A 155 -0.82 -2.03 -21.98
C HIS A 155 -2.18 -1.35 -22.19
N ASN A 156 -2.61 -0.46 -21.29
CA ASN A 156 -3.85 0.29 -21.44
C ASN A 156 -3.70 1.37 -22.53
N ASN A 157 -4.63 1.42 -23.48
CA ASN A 157 -4.64 2.44 -24.54
C ASN A 157 -4.76 3.88 -24.01
N ASN A 158 -5.34 4.05 -22.82
CA ASN A 158 -5.53 5.34 -22.15
C ASN A 158 -4.38 5.70 -21.19
N LEU A 159 -3.26 4.96 -21.19
CA LEU A 159 -2.11 5.23 -20.30
C LEU A 159 -1.67 6.71 -20.36
N LYS A 160 -1.48 7.24 -21.57
CA LYS A 160 -1.09 8.66 -21.75
C LYS A 160 -2.17 9.60 -21.23
N HIS A 161 -3.45 9.31 -21.51
CA HIS A 161 -4.56 10.14 -21.09
C HIS A 161 -4.68 10.20 -19.55
N GLY A 162 -4.45 9.06 -18.89
CA GLY A 162 -4.36 8.98 -17.42
C GLY A 162 -3.33 9.96 -16.85
N LEU A 163 -2.10 9.92 -17.37
CA LEU A 163 -1.02 10.78 -16.90
C LEU A 163 -1.23 12.26 -17.25
N THR A 164 -1.63 12.58 -18.47
CA THR A 164 -1.64 13.98 -18.94
C THR A 164 -2.97 14.71 -18.71
N THR A 165 -4.03 13.98 -18.36
CA THR A 165 -5.38 14.55 -18.25
C THR A 165 -6.06 14.14 -16.96
N GLN A 166 -6.19 12.84 -16.68
CA GLN A 166 -6.94 12.36 -15.51
C GLN A 166 -6.26 12.81 -14.21
N LEU A 167 -5.01 12.40 -13.97
CA LEU A 167 -4.28 12.77 -12.75
C LEU A 167 -4.19 14.30 -12.56
N PRO A 168 -3.76 15.11 -13.56
CA PRO A 168 -3.76 16.57 -13.45
C PRO A 168 -5.11 17.19 -13.10
N SER A 169 -6.23 16.63 -13.58
CA SER A 169 -7.56 17.16 -13.23
C SER A 169 -7.82 17.10 -11.72
N TYR A 170 -7.37 16.04 -11.05
CA TYR A 170 -7.49 15.91 -9.59
C TYR A 170 -6.49 16.75 -8.83
N LEU A 171 -5.27 16.90 -9.35
CA LEU A 171 -4.29 17.78 -8.71
C LEU A 171 -4.80 19.22 -8.70
N LYS A 172 -5.39 19.70 -9.80
CA LYS A 172 -6.06 21.02 -9.84
C LYS A 172 -7.18 21.13 -8.82
N ALA A 173 -8.05 20.12 -8.72
CA ALA A 173 -9.15 20.09 -7.74
C ALA A 173 -8.64 20.08 -6.28
N ASN A 174 -7.47 19.50 -6.02
CA ASN A 174 -6.85 19.41 -4.70
C ASN A 174 -5.74 20.47 -4.49
N ARG A 175 -5.84 21.64 -5.13
CA ARG A 175 -4.93 22.78 -4.95
C ARG A 175 -3.45 22.45 -5.26
N TYR A 176 -3.21 21.70 -6.34
CA TYR A 176 -1.88 21.35 -6.84
C TYR A 176 -1.04 20.52 -5.85
N GLY A 177 -1.68 19.61 -5.13
CA GLY A 177 -0.99 18.64 -4.28
C GLY A 177 -0.11 17.64 -5.06
N PRO A 178 0.67 16.81 -4.35
CA PRO A 178 1.48 15.77 -4.95
C PRO A 178 0.64 14.66 -5.61
N GLY A 179 1.21 14.03 -6.63
CA GLY A 179 0.56 12.96 -7.39
C GLY A 179 1.48 11.79 -7.70
N ILE A 180 0.93 10.58 -7.73
CA ILE A 180 1.62 9.38 -8.20
C ILE A 180 0.88 8.81 -9.41
N PHE A 181 1.60 8.62 -10.51
CA PHE A 181 1.13 7.86 -11.65
C PHE A 181 1.67 6.43 -11.56
N PHE A 182 0.84 5.50 -11.10
CA PHE A 182 1.24 4.12 -10.84
C PHE A 182 0.92 3.22 -12.04
N VAL A 183 1.93 2.53 -12.55
CA VAL A 183 1.84 1.63 -13.68
C VAL A 183 2.24 0.22 -13.30
N MET A 184 1.41 -0.78 -13.63
CA MET A 184 1.81 -2.18 -13.54
C MET A 184 2.19 -2.75 -14.91
N TRP A 185 3.35 -3.41 -14.96
CA TRP A 185 3.91 -4.07 -16.13
C TRP A 185 3.67 -5.58 -16.06
N PHE A 186 3.28 -6.19 -17.18
CA PHE A 186 2.94 -7.61 -17.24
C PHE A 186 3.66 -8.37 -18.34
N LYS A 187 4.36 -7.66 -19.24
CA LYS A 187 5.02 -8.30 -20.38
C LYS A 187 6.29 -9.01 -19.94
N ASP A 188 6.33 -10.30 -20.14
CA ASP A 188 7.53 -11.10 -19.91
C ASP A 188 8.57 -10.87 -21.03
N GLU A 189 9.82 -11.22 -20.77
CA GLU A 189 10.94 -10.93 -21.67
C GLU A 189 10.76 -11.51 -23.07
N LYS A 190 10.13 -12.67 -23.17
CA LYS A 190 9.93 -13.42 -24.42
C LYS A 190 8.52 -13.24 -25.01
N GLY A 191 7.60 -12.64 -24.26
CA GLY A 191 6.19 -12.58 -24.59
C GLY A 191 5.49 -13.95 -24.56
N GLU A 192 6.01 -14.91 -23.80
CA GLU A 192 5.48 -16.27 -23.70
C GLU A 192 4.10 -16.30 -23.02
N TYR A 193 3.91 -15.48 -21.99
CA TYR A 193 2.65 -15.39 -21.24
C TYR A 193 1.86 -14.15 -21.61
N PHE A 194 2.53 -13.01 -21.78
CA PHE A 194 1.90 -11.77 -22.19
C PHE A 194 2.86 -10.87 -22.93
N GLU A 195 2.48 -10.40 -24.11
CA GLU A 195 3.37 -9.67 -25.02
C GLU A 195 3.11 -8.14 -25.06
N LYS A 196 2.07 -7.65 -24.38
CA LYS A 196 1.66 -6.24 -24.48
C LYS A 196 2.27 -5.38 -23.37
N PRO A 197 2.69 -4.14 -23.65
CA PRO A 197 2.62 -3.47 -24.96
C PRO A 197 3.65 -4.02 -25.97
N ILE A 198 3.22 -4.19 -27.22
CA ILE A 198 4.05 -4.81 -28.27
C ILE A 198 5.26 -3.93 -28.60
N ASN A 199 5.05 -2.61 -28.63
CA ASN A 199 6.01 -1.63 -29.16
C ASN A 199 6.93 -0.99 -28.11
N LYS A 200 6.99 -1.55 -26.89
CA LYS A 200 7.88 -1.06 -25.84
C LYS A 200 8.45 -2.22 -25.04
N THR A 201 9.68 -2.07 -24.62
CA THR A 201 10.31 -2.79 -23.51
C THR A 201 9.98 -2.10 -22.19
N LYS A 202 10.23 -2.77 -21.06
CA LYS A 202 10.06 -2.18 -19.73
C LYS A 202 10.90 -0.92 -19.55
N SER A 203 12.18 -0.95 -19.97
CA SER A 203 13.08 0.20 -19.88
C SER A 203 12.61 1.40 -20.71
N GLU A 204 12.11 1.16 -21.93
CA GLU A 204 11.53 2.22 -22.77
C GLU A 204 10.23 2.78 -22.16
N MET A 205 9.43 1.95 -21.49
CA MET A 205 8.25 2.42 -20.77
C MET A 205 8.63 3.33 -19.59
N ILE A 206 9.62 2.94 -18.79
CA ILE A 206 10.14 3.77 -17.67
C ILE A 206 10.61 5.12 -18.20
N LYS A 207 11.49 5.14 -19.20
CA LYS A 207 11.99 6.38 -19.82
C LYS A 207 10.88 7.25 -20.40
N TYR A 208 9.86 6.62 -20.98
CA TYR A 208 8.69 7.32 -21.50
C TYR A 208 7.91 8.02 -20.38
N LEU A 209 7.65 7.31 -19.26
CA LEU A 209 6.93 7.85 -18.11
C LEU A 209 7.71 9.00 -17.46
N GLU A 210 9.00 8.80 -17.17
CA GLU A 210 9.89 9.81 -16.59
C GLU A 210 9.93 11.09 -17.43
N LYS A 211 10.10 10.95 -18.75
CA LYS A 211 10.09 12.09 -19.68
C LYS A 211 8.77 12.83 -19.62
N LYS A 212 7.63 12.12 -19.63
CA LYS A 212 6.30 12.74 -19.63
C LYS A 212 5.98 13.42 -18.30
N VAL A 213 6.35 12.82 -17.18
CA VAL A 213 6.23 13.42 -15.86
C VAL A 213 7.07 14.68 -15.76
N LYS A 214 8.34 14.64 -16.20
CA LYS A 214 9.22 15.80 -16.20
C LYS A 214 8.64 16.96 -17.02
N GLU A 215 8.24 16.70 -18.27
CA GLU A 215 7.60 17.70 -19.14
C GLU A 215 6.36 18.33 -18.49
N LEU A 216 5.54 17.51 -17.81
CA LEU A 216 4.30 17.95 -17.18
C LEU A 216 4.54 18.78 -15.91
N ASN A 217 5.49 18.36 -15.08
CA ASN A 217 5.90 19.09 -13.87
C ASN A 217 6.53 20.44 -14.23
N GLU A 218 7.41 20.49 -15.23
CA GLU A 218 8.08 21.73 -15.69
C GLU A 218 7.08 22.73 -16.29
N LYS A 219 6.14 22.24 -17.11
CA LYS A 219 5.20 23.11 -17.83
C LYS A 219 4.08 23.65 -16.95
N GLU A 220 3.53 22.82 -16.08
CA GLU A 220 2.28 23.12 -15.36
C GLU A 220 2.49 23.27 -13.85
N GLY A 221 3.70 23.06 -13.33
CA GLY A 221 4.04 23.23 -11.92
C GLY A 221 3.53 22.13 -11.00
N TYR A 222 3.17 20.95 -11.53
CA TYR A 222 2.77 19.81 -10.70
C TYR A 222 3.97 19.15 -10.00
N LYS A 223 3.66 18.37 -8.97
CA LYS A 223 4.59 17.45 -8.30
C LYS A 223 4.13 16.01 -8.52
N ILE A 224 4.32 15.51 -9.73
CA ILE A 224 3.98 14.13 -10.08
C ILE A 224 5.25 13.26 -10.04
N GLU A 225 5.11 12.06 -9.52
CA GLU A 225 6.07 10.96 -9.66
C GLU A 225 5.44 9.80 -10.42
N SER A 226 6.23 9.07 -11.21
CA SER A 226 5.76 7.82 -11.84
C SER A 226 6.39 6.62 -11.16
N VAL A 227 5.58 5.63 -10.81
CA VAL A 227 6.03 4.36 -10.27
C VAL A 227 5.64 3.25 -11.24
N LEU A 228 6.59 2.41 -11.63
CA LEU A 228 6.32 1.19 -12.40
C LEU A 228 6.72 -0.04 -11.58
N ILE A 229 5.80 -0.99 -11.44
CA ILE A 229 6.05 -2.30 -10.79
C ILE A 229 5.86 -3.42 -11.80
N ASP A 230 6.81 -4.36 -11.83
CA ASP A 230 6.83 -5.51 -12.73
C ASP A 230 6.14 -6.74 -12.13
N ALA A 231 4.91 -6.98 -12.58
CA ALA A 231 4.11 -8.16 -12.24
C ALA A 231 4.14 -9.24 -13.35
N SER A 232 5.16 -9.24 -14.22
CA SER A 232 5.30 -10.29 -15.25
C SER A 232 5.56 -11.66 -14.63
N ILE A 233 5.08 -12.70 -15.31
CA ILE A 233 5.38 -14.09 -14.92
C ILE A 233 6.84 -14.38 -15.27
N LYS A 234 7.65 -14.66 -14.24
CA LYS A 234 9.06 -15.08 -14.40
C LYS A 234 9.13 -16.62 -14.38
N PRO A 235 9.85 -17.26 -15.31
CA PRO A 235 10.05 -18.71 -15.29
C PRO A 235 10.60 -19.20 -13.93
N SER A 236 10.22 -20.40 -13.53
CA SER A 236 10.81 -21.05 -12.34
C SER A 236 12.27 -21.41 -12.62
N ALA A 237 13.17 -21.10 -11.69
CA ALA A 237 14.58 -21.46 -11.78
C ALA A 237 14.81 -22.99 -11.80
N SER A 238 13.79 -23.79 -11.44
CA SER A 238 13.83 -25.26 -11.54
C SER A 238 13.62 -25.83 -12.95
N LYS A 239 13.52 -24.97 -13.98
CA LYS A 239 13.35 -25.38 -15.39
C LYS A 239 14.45 -24.85 -16.33
N SER A 240 15.57 -24.35 -15.79
CA SER A 240 16.76 -23.91 -16.56
C SER A 240 17.88 -24.93 -16.51
#